data_AF-A0A359FZ80-F1
#
_entry.id   AF-A0A359FZ80-F1
#
_cell.length_a   1.000
_cell.length_b   1.000
_cell.length_c   1.000
_cell.angle_alpha   90.00
_cell.angle_beta   90.00
_cell.angle_gamma   90.00
#
_symmetry.space_group_name_H-M   'P 1'
#
loop_
_entity.id
_entity.type
_entity.pdbx_description
1 polymer ?
#
loop_
_entity_poly.entity_id
_entity_poly.type
_entity_poly.pdbx_seq_one_letter_code
_entity_poly.pdbx_strand_id
1 'polypeptide(L)'
;MKKLLSGSILLLSLGLGAQNVNIVPLDHLLRDIPRKEIRIPNVLGYQTLKCDFHMHTIFSDGDVWPAVRVQEAWEEGLDAI
;
A
#
# COMPACT_ATOMS: atom_id res chain seq x y z
N MET A 1 11.08 -14.00 -54.36
CA MET A 1 10.99 -14.94 -53.22
C MET A 1 11.66 -14.42 -51.95
N LYS A 2 12.89 -13.87 -52.00
CA LYS A 2 13.61 -13.37 -50.79
C LYS A 2 12.91 -12.20 -50.06
N LYS A 3 12.22 -11.30 -50.78
CA LYS A 3 11.49 -10.16 -50.19
C LYS A 3 10.21 -10.57 -49.43
N LEU A 4 9.54 -11.66 -49.83
CA LEU A 4 8.39 -12.19 -49.09
C LEU A 4 8.82 -12.86 -47.78
N LEU A 5 9.92 -13.61 -47.80
CA LEU A 5 10.44 -14.31 -46.61
C LEU A 5 10.88 -13.32 -45.51
N SER A 6 11.50 -12.21 -45.90
CA SER A 6 11.91 -11.14 -44.95
C SER A 6 10.71 -10.44 -44.30
N GLY A 7 9.60 -10.26 -45.05
CA GLY A 7 8.38 -9.66 -44.51
C GLY A 7 7.69 -10.56 -43.48
N SER A 8 7.64 -11.86 -43.74
CA SER A 8 7.06 -12.84 -42.81
C SER A 8 7.86 -12.95 -41.50
N ILE A 9 9.20 -12.86 -41.57
CA ILE A 9 10.06 -12.85 -40.37
C ILE A 9 9.82 -11.60 -39.52
N LEU A 10 9.64 -10.42 -40.16
CA LEU A 10 9.36 -9.18 -39.46
C LEU A 10 7.98 -9.20 -38.76
N LEU A 11 6.94 -9.71 -39.42
CA LEU A 11 5.62 -9.90 -38.81
C LEU A 11 5.65 -10.89 -37.62
N LEU A 12 6.44 -11.97 -37.73
CA LEU A 12 6.58 -12.94 -36.65
C LEU A 12 7.31 -12.34 -35.43
N SER A 13 8.31 -11.49 -35.66
CA SER A 13 9.04 -10.80 -34.58
C SER A 13 8.19 -9.76 -33.82
N LEU A 14 7.23 -9.13 -34.49
CA LEU A 14 6.27 -8.22 -33.85
C LEU A 14 5.30 -8.95 -32.91
N GLY A 15 4.90 -10.18 -33.24
CA GLY A 15 4.03 -11.01 -32.40
C GLY A 15 4.72 -11.53 -31.13
N LEU A 16 6.03 -11.75 -31.17
CA LEU A 16 6.83 -12.21 -30.03
C LEU A 16 7.03 -11.13 -28.95
N GLY A 17 7.03 -9.85 -29.32
CA GLY A 17 7.17 -8.73 -28.37
C GLY A 17 5.90 -8.37 -27.59
N ALA A 18 4.74 -8.93 -27.97
CA ALA A 18 3.43 -8.53 -27.44
C ALA A 18 2.86 -9.46 -26.35
N GLN A 19 3.56 -10.52 -25.95
CA GLN A 19 3.03 -11.50 -24.98
C GLN A 19 3.73 -11.43 -23.63
N ASN A 20 3.48 -10.36 -22.86
CA ASN A 20 3.54 -10.49 -21.41
C ASN A 20 2.13 -10.68 -20.86
N VAL A 21 1.62 -11.91 -20.96
CA VAL A 21 0.29 -12.31 -20.46
C VAL A 21 0.22 -12.36 -18.92
N ASN A 22 1.33 -12.10 -18.22
CA ASN A 22 1.43 -12.15 -16.77
C ASN A 22 1.38 -10.77 -16.09
N ILE A 23 0.99 -9.72 -16.82
CA ILE A 23 0.74 -8.41 -16.19
C ILE A 23 -0.62 -8.49 -15.50
N VAL A 24 -0.62 -9.04 -14.28
CA VAL A 24 -1.74 -8.90 -13.35
C VAL A 24 -1.65 -7.48 -12.77
N PRO A 25 -2.68 -6.62 -12.91
CA PRO A 25 -2.74 -5.37 -12.20
C PRO A 25 -2.59 -5.62 -10.69
N LEU A 26 -1.53 -5.06 -10.09
CA LEU A 26 -1.24 -5.20 -8.65
C LEU A 26 -2.10 -4.26 -7.79
N ASP A 27 -2.89 -3.39 -8.43
CA ASP A 27 -3.70 -2.36 -7.80
C ASP A 27 -4.71 -2.92 -6.79
N HIS A 28 -5.33 -4.07 -7.07
CA HIS A 28 -6.26 -4.72 -6.15
C HIS A 28 -5.58 -5.48 -5.00
N LEU A 29 -4.27 -5.76 -5.10
CA LEU A 29 -3.51 -6.46 -4.06
C LEU A 29 -2.91 -5.49 -3.02
N LEU A 30 -2.78 -4.21 -3.37
CA LEU A 30 -2.42 -3.17 -2.42
C LEU A 30 -3.68 -2.72 -1.67
N ARG A 31 -3.82 -3.16 -0.42
CA ARG A 31 -4.85 -2.64 0.46
C ARG A 31 -4.52 -1.18 0.78
N ASP A 32 -5.30 -0.25 0.23
CA ASP A 32 -5.34 1.11 0.76
C ASP A 32 -5.92 1.04 2.17
N ILE A 33 -5.10 1.38 3.17
CA ILE A 33 -5.52 1.48 4.56
C ILE A 33 -5.84 2.95 4.82
N PRO A 34 -7.12 3.38 4.75
CA PRO A 34 -7.48 4.78 4.92
C PRO A 34 -7.20 5.22 6.35
N ARG A 35 -6.74 6.46 6.50
CA ARG A 35 -6.59 7.14 7.78
C ARG A 35 -7.83 7.94 8.12
N LYS A 36 -8.41 7.72 9.30
CA LYS A 36 -9.52 8.50 9.85
C LYS A 36 -9.00 9.71 10.60
N GLU A 37 -8.98 10.86 9.94
CA GLU A 37 -8.50 12.10 10.57
C GLU A 37 -9.39 12.57 11.73
N ILE A 38 -8.78 12.72 12.92
CA ILE A 38 -9.44 13.32 14.10
C ILE A 38 -9.26 14.84 14.05
N ARG A 39 -10.37 15.57 13.89
CA ARG A 39 -10.38 17.04 13.78
C ARG A 39 -10.54 17.70 15.14
N ILE A 40 -9.42 18.03 15.77
CA ILE A 40 -9.36 18.82 17.03
C ILE A 40 -8.56 20.09 16.74
N PRO A 41 -9.02 21.28 17.19
CA PRO A 41 -8.27 22.51 16.99
C PRO A 41 -6.95 22.52 17.77
N ASN A 42 -6.01 23.28 17.25
CA ASN A 42 -4.79 23.66 17.95
C ASN A 42 -5.12 24.66 19.08
N VAL A 43 -4.36 24.62 20.17
CA VAL A 43 -4.61 25.43 21.38
C VAL A 43 -3.45 26.38 21.60
N LEU A 44 -3.71 27.68 21.79
CA LEU A 44 -2.72 28.70 22.19
C LEU A 44 -1.40 28.72 21.38
N GLY A 45 -1.46 28.38 20.08
CA GLY A 45 -0.29 28.33 19.21
C GLY A 45 0.49 27.00 19.24
N TYR A 46 0.02 26.01 20.00
CA TYR A 46 0.57 24.65 20.04
C TYR A 46 -0.14 23.72 19.05
N GLN A 47 0.60 22.76 18.49
CA GLN A 47 0.03 21.67 17.71
C GLN A 47 -0.59 20.62 18.64
N THR A 48 -1.88 20.36 18.49
CA THR A 48 -2.55 19.27 19.22
C THR A 48 -2.18 17.94 18.57
N LEU A 49 -1.63 17.01 19.34
CA LEU A 49 -1.34 15.63 18.94
C LEU A 49 -2.32 14.68 19.63
N LYS A 50 -2.79 13.66 18.90
CA LYS A 50 -3.70 12.63 19.39
C LYS A 50 -2.87 11.38 19.66
N CYS A 51 -2.81 10.94 20.91
CA CYS A 51 -1.88 9.88 21.30
C CYS A 51 -2.54 8.85 22.20
N ASP A 52 -2.04 7.62 22.13
CA ASP A 52 -2.30 6.58 23.12
C ASP A 52 -0.99 6.18 23.79
N PHE A 53 -0.78 6.61 25.03
CA PHE A 53 0.48 6.37 25.76
C PHE A 53 0.44 5.13 26.66
N HIS A 54 -0.58 4.28 26.54
CA HIS A 54 -0.66 3.05 27.32
C HIS A 54 -1.42 1.96 26.56
N MET A 55 -0.66 1.02 26.01
CA MET A 55 -1.21 -0.18 25.37
C MET A 55 -0.38 -1.42 25.65
N HIS A 56 -0.98 -2.58 25.37
CA HIS A 56 -0.38 -3.90 25.57
C HIS A 56 -0.36 -4.69 24.27
N THR A 57 0.62 -5.57 24.14
CA THR A 57 0.78 -6.53 23.03
C THR A 57 1.00 -7.93 23.59
N ILE A 58 1.09 -8.93 22.72
CA ILE A 58 1.43 -10.32 23.12
C ILE A 58 2.76 -10.47 23.86
N PHE A 59 3.64 -9.45 23.86
CA PHE A 59 4.88 -9.47 24.66
C PHE A 59 4.64 -9.20 26.15
N SER A 60 3.38 -9.01 26.55
CA SER A 60 2.91 -8.80 27.92
C SER A 60 1.60 -9.58 28.13
N ASP A 61 0.49 -8.88 28.36
CA ASP A 61 -0.86 -9.39 28.61
C ASP A 61 -1.89 -8.86 27.59
N GLY A 62 -1.44 -8.39 26.43
CA GLY A 62 -2.30 -8.00 25.32
C GLY A 62 -2.52 -9.14 24.30
N ASP A 63 -3.54 -9.00 23.45
CA ASP A 63 -3.99 -10.09 22.57
C ASP A 63 -3.52 -9.96 21.10
N VAL A 64 -2.76 -8.91 20.75
CA VAL A 64 -2.37 -8.61 19.35
C VAL A 64 -0.86 -8.45 19.17
N TRP A 65 -0.37 -8.77 17.96
CA TRP A 65 1.01 -8.49 17.57
C TRP A 65 1.29 -6.98 17.54
N PRO A 66 2.51 -6.51 17.85
CA PRO A 66 2.81 -5.06 17.90
C PRO A 66 2.51 -4.29 16.61
N ALA A 67 2.67 -4.93 15.44
CA ALA A 67 2.34 -4.30 14.16
C ALA A 67 0.85 -3.90 14.04
N VAL A 68 -0.04 -4.63 14.73
CA VAL A 68 -1.48 -4.30 14.78
C VAL A 68 -1.69 -2.95 15.47
N ARG A 69 -0.93 -2.65 16.53
CA ARG A 69 -1.04 -1.34 17.22
C ARG A 69 -0.65 -0.18 16.32
N VAL A 70 0.35 -0.35 15.47
CA VAL A 70 0.74 0.66 14.48
C VAL A 70 -0.36 0.84 13.43
N GLN A 71 -0.98 -0.26 12.98
CA GLN A 71 -2.10 -0.21 12.04
C GLN A 71 -3.32 0.49 12.65
N GLU A 72 -3.70 0.14 13.89
CA GLU A 72 -4.81 0.78 14.62
C GLU A 72 -4.55 2.29 14.80
N ALA A 73 -3.34 2.67 15.19
CA ALA A 73 -2.95 4.08 15.33
C ALA A 73 -3.05 4.86 14.01
N TRP A 74 -2.66 4.23 12.90
CA TRP A 74 -2.81 4.82 11.57
C TRP A 74 -4.28 4.97 11.18
N GLU A 75 -5.05 3.88 11.28
CA GLU A 75 -6.47 3.81 10.89
C GLU A 75 -7.32 4.78 11.71
N GLU A 76 -7.08 4.92 13.01
CA GLU A 76 -7.85 5.79 13.91
C GLU A 76 -7.32 7.24 14.00
N GLY A 77 -6.25 7.59 13.27
CA GLY A 77 -5.80 8.96 13.19
C GLY A 77 -4.93 9.44 14.36
N LEU A 78 -4.29 8.53 15.11
CA LEU A 78 -3.31 8.88 16.15
C LEU A 78 -1.99 9.35 15.54
N ASP A 79 -1.29 10.21 16.26
CA ASP A 79 0.00 10.81 15.87
C ASP A 79 1.18 10.17 16.59
N ALA A 80 0.96 9.57 17.78
CA ALA A 80 1.95 8.83 18.54
C ALA A 80 1.32 7.74 19.40
N ILE A 81 2.08 6.67 19.62
CA ILE A 81 1.79 5.56 20.53
C ILE A 81 3.05 5.17 21.30
#